data_AF-A0A531JZL9-F1
#
_entry.id   AF-A0A531JZL9-F1
#
_cell.length_a   1.000
_cell.length_b   1.000
_cell.length_c   1.000
_cell.angle_alpha   90.00
_cell.angle_beta   90.00
_cell.angle_gamma   90.00
#
_symmetry.space_group_name_H-M   'P 1'
#
loop_
_entity.id
_entity.type
_entity.pdbx_description
1 polymer ?
#
loop_
_entity_poly.entity_id
_entity_poly.type
_entity_poly.pdbx_seq_one_letter_code
_entity_poly.pdbx_strand_id
1 'polypeptide(L)' 'HAHRLRHTAASAMLRAGASLPEVGQVLRHRRALTTAIYAKVDREALRTIARPWPGEVA' A
#
# COMPACT_ATOMS: atom_id res chain seq x y z
N HIS A 1 18.90 -9.54 -3.09
CA HIS A 1 18.97 -8.67 -1.90
C HIS A 1 18.16 -7.38 -2.04
N ALA A 2 18.37 -6.55 -3.08
CA ALA A 2 17.69 -5.27 -3.23
C ALA A 2 16.14 -5.33 -3.24
N HIS A 3 15.53 -6.39 -3.81
CA HIS A 3 14.07 -6.57 -3.78
C HIS A 3 13.51 -6.74 -2.35
N ARG A 4 14.21 -7.48 -1.48
CA ARG A 4 13.79 -7.68 -0.08
C ARG A 4 13.87 -6.37 0.70
N LEU A 5 14.97 -5.62 0.54
CA LEU A 5 15.13 -4.31 1.20
C LEU A 5 14.05 -3.31 0.78
N ARG A 6 13.74 -3.22 -0.52
CA ARG A 6 12.63 -2.37 -1.01
C ARG A 6 11.29 -2.78 -0.37
N HIS A 7 11.03 -4.08 -0.27
CA HIS A 7 9.79 -4.58 0.32
C HIS A 7 9.69 -4.27 1.82
N THR A 8 10.79 -4.48 2.55
CA THR A 8 10.88 -4.15 3.98
C THR A 8 10.70 -2.65 4.21
N ALA A 9 11.38 -1.80 3.43
CA ALA A 9 11.25 -0.35 3.53
C ALA A 9 9.81 0.13 3.24
N ALA A 10 9.20 -0.32 2.14
CA ALA A 10 7.82 0.01 1.81
C ALA A 10 6.85 -0.38 2.93
N SER A 11 7.00 -1.60 3.46
CA SER A 11 6.14 -2.13 4.51
C SER A 11 6.29 -1.35 5.82
N ALA A 12 7.51 -0.94 6.17
CA ALA A 12 7.77 -0.12 7.36
C ALA A 12 7.18 1.29 7.22
N MET A 13 7.34 1.92 6.06
CA MET A 13 6.78 3.25 5.78
C MET A 13 5.25 3.26 5.84
N LEU A 14 4.59 2.27 5.23
CA LEU A 14 3.13 2.14 5.29
C LEU A 14 2.62 1.96 6.72
N ARG A 15 3.29 1.11 7.52
CA ARG A 15 2.95 0.94 8.95
C ARG A 15 3.15 2.20 9.78
N ALA A 16 4.05 3.08 9.36
CA ALA A 16 4.25 4.39 9.98
C ALA A 16 3.24 5.45 9.47
N GLY A 17 2.27 5.07 8.63
CA GLY A 17 1.22 5.95 8.12
C GLY A 17 1.58 6.71 6.84
N ALA A 18 2.70 6.40 6.18
CA ALA A 18 3.04 7.01 4.90
C ALA A 18 2.07 6.55 3.79
N SER A 19 1.77 7.44 2.85
CA SER A 19 0.92 7.15 1.71
C SER A 19 1.66 6.39 0.59
N LEU A 20 0.92 5.68 -0.27
CA LEU A 20 1.50 5.00 -1.44
C LEU A 20 2.30 5.93 -2.38
N PRO A 21 1.86 7.18 -2.66
CA PRO A 21 2.66 8.14 -3.43
C PRO A 21 4.03 8.45 -2.77
N GLU A 22 4.07 8.70 -1.46
CA GLU A 22 5.31 8.99 -0.72
C GLU A 22 6.27 7.79 -0.76
N VAL A 23 5.76 6.58 -0.57
CA VAL A 23 6.54 5.34 -0.72
C VAL A 23 7.13 5.23 -2.14
N GLY A 24 6.32 5.57 -3.16
CA GLY A 24 6.77 5.56 -4.55
C GLY A 24 7.89 6.56 -4.83
N GLN A 25 7.82 7.75 -4.23
CA GLN A 25 8.86 8.77 -4.35
C GLN A 25 10.18 8.32 -3.71
N VAL A 26 10.14 7.80 -2.48
CA VAL A 26 11.34 7.32 -1.77
C VAL A 26 11.99 6.14 -2.50
N LEU A 27 11.20 5.21 -3.02
CA LEU A 27 11.69 4.08 -3.80
C LEU A 27 12.02 4.43 -5.26
N ARG A 28 11.80 5.68 -5.66
CA ARG A 28 12.01 6.21 -7.02
C ARG A 28 11.28 5.42 -8.11
N HIS A 29 10.04 5.00 -7.81
CA HIS A 29 9.18 4.36 -8.79
C HIS A 29 8.64 5.39 -9.77
N ARG A 30 8.77 5.09 -11.08
CA ARG A 30 8.26 5.96 -12.15
C ARG A 30 6.75 5.82 -12.39
N ARG A 31 6.14 4.74 -11.92
CA ARG A 31 4.73 4.41 -12.17
C ARG A 31 4.05 4.03 -10.85
N ALA A 32 2.87 4.58 -10.61
CA ALA A 32 2.07 4.25 -9.42
C ALA A 32 1.74 2.75 -9.35
N LEU A 33 1.51 2.10 -10.49
CA LEU A 33 1.27 0.65 -10.57
C LEU A 33 2.40 -0.18 -9.95
N THR A 34 3.66 0.27 -10.06
CA THR A 34 4.78 -0.42 -9.43
C THR A 34 4.72 -0.34 -7.91
N THR A 35 4.21 0.75 -7.36
CA THR A 35 4.04 0.93 -5.90
C THR A 35 2.76 0.28 -5.37
N ALA A 36 1.72 0.18 -6.20
CA ALA A 36 0.43 -0.41 -5.83
C ALA A 36 0.53 -1.86 -5.31
N ILE A 37 1.60 -2.57 -5.65
CA ILE A 37 1.89 -3.91 -5.11
C ILE A 37 2.00 -3.95 -3.57
N TYR A 38 2.27 -2.79 -2.94
CA TYR A 38 2.38 -2.65 -1.49
C TYR A 38 1.05 -2.32 -0.81
N ALA A 39 0.01 -1.93 -1.56
CA ALA A 39 -1.28 -1.52 -1.00
C ALA A 39 -1.89 -2.59 -0.09
N LYS A 40 -1.74 -3.87 -0.46
CA LYS A 40 -2.25 -5.03 0.30
C LYS A 40 -1.71 -5.16 1.73
N VAL A 41 -0.63 -4.45 2.07
CA VAL A 41 0.02 -4.53 3.38
C VAL A 41 -0.70 -3.67 4.41
N ASP A 42 -1.35 -2.59 3.99
CA ASP A 42 -2.09 -1.68 4.87
C ASP A 42 -3.60 -1.95 4.79
N ARG A 43 -4.04 -3.01 5.48
CA ARG A 43 -5.45 -3.38 5.50
C ARG A 43 -6.31 -2.38 6.28
N GLU A 44 -5.75 -1.64 7.21
CA GLU A 44 -6.49 -0.67 8.01
C GLU A 44 -6.89 0.53 7.17
N ALA A 45 -5.94 1.12 6.43
CA ALA A 45 -6.25 2.18 5.47
C ALA A 45 -7.17 1.69 4.35
N LEU A 46 -7.02 0.44 3.89
CA LEU A 46 -7.94 -0.13 2.89
C LEU A 46 -9.38 -0.30 3.41
N ARG A 47 -9.58 -0.54 4.71
CA ARG A 47 -10.93 -0.68 5.30
C ARG A 47 -11.71 0.63 5.26
N THR A 48 -11.05 1.78 5.34
CA THR A 48 -11.74 3.08 5.34
C THR A 48 -12.39 3.41 4.00
N ILE A 49 -11.85 2.87 2.90
CA ILE A 49 -12.38 3.04 1.53
C ILE A 49 -13.18 1.83 1.05
N ALA A 50 -13.21 0.74 1.81
CA ALA A 50 -13.93 -0.46 1.44
C ALA A 50 -15.43 -0.19 1.47
N ARG A 51 -16.13 -0.52 0.38
CA ARG A 51 -17.59 -0.50 0.33
C ARG A 51 -18.15 -1.79 0.94
N PRO A 52 -19.33 -1.75 1.57
CA PRO A 52 -20.01 -2.95 2.04
C PRO A 52 -20.23 -3.93 0.88
N TRP A 53 -20.23 -5.23 1.20
CA TRP A 53 -20.51 -6.25 0.21
C TRP A 53 -21.97 -6.11 -0.26
N PRO A 54 -22.25 -6.06 -1.58
CA PRO A 54 -23.59 -5.77 -2.10
C PRO A 54 -24.63 -6.87 -1.79
N GLY A 55 -24.23 -8.00 -1.22
CA GLY A 55 -25.12 -9.12 -0.89
C GLY A 55 -25.64 -9.17 0.56
N GLU A 56 -25.32 -8.19 1.41
CA GLU A 56 -25.76 -8.16 2.83
C GLU A 56 -27.00 -7.27 3.09
N VAL A 57 -27.64 -6.75 2.04
CA VAL A 57 -28.98 -6.18 2.19
C VAL A 57 -30.01 -7.30 2.14
N ALA A 58 -30.38 -7.79 3.33
CA ALA A 58 -31.64 -8.49 3.59
C ALA A 58 -32.63 -7.50 4.22
#